data_AF-A0A7S4KDJ2-F1
#
_entry.id   AF-A0A7S4KDJ2-F1
#
_cell.length_a   1.000
_cell.length_b   1.000
_cell.length_c   1.000
_cell.angle_alpha   90.00
_cell.angle_beta   90.00
_cell.angle_gamma   90.00
#
_symmetry.space_group_name_H-M   'P 1'
#
loop_
_entity.id
_entity.type
_entity.pdbx_description
1 polymer ?
#
loop_
_entity_poly.entity_id
_entity_poly.type
_entity_poly.pdbx_seq_one_letter_code
_entity_poly.pdbx_strand_id
1 'polypeptide(L)'
;MSQSSALPPASPCNREKESPRWEDLKPSDIGLGQKVVFLIGGYAHYNCPYVWVREGHSLLGPAFEHADAMDVPVRLNTTQAWRNRAVAVWEIVAELVVAYASPSPSNPFEMRPGAVEDLPLMDALLASAGLAAFLREVHVSGTPYAPHVEPDLLRVLDFHFTRLPKAAPELASPSSSRMPSVGSVGSFSDSPASLRTPRR
;
A
#
# COMPACT_ATOMS: atom_id res chain seq x y z
N MET A 1 -2.86 -14.34 38.37
CA MET A 1 -1.69 -13.57 37.92
C MET A 1 -2.04 -12.95 36.58
N SER A 2 -2.32 -11.64 36.58
CA SER A 2 -2.77 -10.90 35.40
C SER A 2 -1.59 -10.72 34.45
N GLN A 3 -1.57 -11.47 33.35
CA GLN A 3 -0.64 -11.19 32.27
C GLN A 3 -1.13 -9.93 31.56
N SER A 4 -0.47 -8.81 31.86
CA SER A 4 -0.45 -7.65 30.98
C SER A 4 0.11 -8.13 29.63
N SER A 5 -0.77 -8.46 28.69
CA SER A 5 -0.34 -8.76 27.32
C SER A 5 0.01 -7.42 26.67
N ALA A 6 1.24 -6.98 26.90
CA ALA A 6 1.78 -5.82 26.22
C ALA A 6 1.62 -6.05 24.71
N LEU A 7 0.88 -5.16 24.06
CA LEU A 7 0.71 -5.16 22.61
C LEU A 7 2.09 -5.00 21.97
N PRO A 8 2.35 -5.62 20.80
CA PRO A 8 3.67 -5.52 20.17
C PRO A 8 4.02 -4.05 19.92
N PRO A 9 5.27 -3.65 20.20
CA PRO A 9 5.76 -2.38 19.69
C PRO A 9 5.69 -2.43 18.17
N ALA A 10 5.36 -1.29 17.58
CA ALA A 10 5.36 -1.11 16.14
C ALA A 10 6.72 -1.52 15.54
N SER A 11 6.73 -2.17 14.37
CA SER A 11 7.99 -2.49 13.67
C SER A 11 8.84 -1.22 13.43
N PRO A 12 10.18 -1.23 13.62
CA PRO A 12 11.02 -0.04 13.50
C PRO A 12 10.99 0.58 12.10
N CYS A 13 10.62 1.86 12.02
CA CYS A 13 10.36 2.63 10.81
C CYS A 13 11.61 3.15 10.04
N ASN A 14 12.79 2.52 10.14
CA ASN A 14 14.02 3.08 9.54
C ASN A 14 14.10 3.00 8.00
N ARG A 15 12.99 2.72 7.29
CA ARG A 15 12.96 2.57 5.83
C ARG A 15 11.99 3.48 5.07
N GLU A 16 11.14 4.25 5.73
CA GLU A 16 10.39 5.34 5.07
C GLU A 16 11.33 6.54 4.90
N LYS A 17 12.18 6.46 3.88
CA LYS A 17 13.00 7.59 3.44
C LYS A 17 12.08 8.68 2.87
N GLU A 18 12.31 9.91 3.36
CA GLU A 18 12.03 11.19 2.67
C GLU A 18 10.57 11.70 2.64
N SER A 19 9.80 11.51 3.72
CA SER A 19 8.81 12.54 4.08
C SER A 19 9.40 13.40 5.21
N PRO A 20 9.41 14.75 5.09
CA PRO A 20 9.90 15.59 6.18
C PRO A 20 9.15 15.24 7.46
N ARG A 21 9.87 15.13 8.59
CA ARG A 21 9.20 14.97 9.88
C ARG A 21 8.20 16.10 10.02
N TRP A 22 7.05 15.80 10.62
CA TRP A 22 6.02 16.80 10.86
C TRP A 22 6.55 18.03 11.65
N GLU A 23 7.60 17.83 12.47
CA GLU A 23 8.37 18.85 13.19
C GLU A 23 9.07 19.86 12.27
N ASP A 24 9.41 19.45 11.04
CA ASP A 24 10.18 20.22 10.06
C ASP A 24 9.30 20.88 8.98
N LEU A 25 7.98 20.61 8.98
CA LEU A 25 7.03 21.18 8.02
C LEU A 25 6.75 22.65 8.35
N LYS A 26 7.01 23.55 7.39
CA LYS A 26 6.67 24.97 7.55
C LYS A 26 5.15 25.16 7.40
N PRO A 27 4.54 26.15 8.06
CA PRO A 27 3.12 26.48 7.89
C PRO A 27 2.68 26.75 6.45
N SER A 28 3.62 27.12 5.57
CA SER A 28 3.39 27.30 4.13
C SER A 28 3.30 25.99 3.33
N ASP A 29 3.86 24.89 3.83
CA ASP A 29 3.79 23.55 3.21
C ASP A 29 2.49 22.82 3.61
N ILE A 30 1.78 23.34 4.62
CA ILE A 30 0.46 22.89 5.09
C ILE A 30 -0.65 23.17 4.04
N GLY A 31 -0.32 23.84 2.93
CA GLY A 31 -1.21 24.11 1.80
C GLY A 31 -1.51 22.91 0.87
N LEU A 32 -0.89 21.75 1.07
CA LEU A 32 -1.11 20.51 0.30
C LEU A 32 -1.73 19.40 1.15
N GLY A 33 -2.84 19.70 1.83
CA GLY A 33 -3.70 18.70 2.45
C GLY A 33 -3.11 18.07 3.72
N GLN A 34 -3.87 18.16 4.80
CA GLN A 34 -3.59 17.46 6.04
C GLN A 34 -3.55 15.94 5.77
N LYS A 35 -2.36 15.33 5.79
CA LYS A 35 -2.13 13.90 5.50
C LYS A 35 -1.96 13.13 6.80
N VAL A 36 -2.69 12.03 6.92
CA VAL A 36 -2.51 11.05 8.00
C VAL A 36 -2.10 9.72 7.37
N VAL A 37 -1.08 9.07 7.93
CA VAL A 37 -0.63 7.75 7.48
C VAL A 37 -0.91 6.74 8.57
N PHE A 38 -1.57 5.64 8.20
CA PHE A 38 -1.84 4.52 9.08
C PHE A 38 -1.06 3.28 8.61
N LEU A 39 -0.52 2.52 9.57
CA LEU A 39 -0.01 1.18 9.34
C LEU A 39 -1.05 0.16 9.81
N ILE A 40 -1.50 -0.71 8.90
CA ILE A 40 -2.33 -1.87 9.25
C ILE A 40 -1.45 -3.11 9.28
N GLY A 41 -1.25 -3.70 10.46
CA GLY A 41 -0.44 -4.90 10.66
C GLY A 41 -1.29 -6.13 10.95
N GLY A 42 -1.23 -7.12 10.06
CA GLY A 42 -1.86 -8.44 10.24
C GLY A 42 -0.82 -9.48 10.67
N TYR A 43 -0.56 -9.62 11.96
CA TYR A 43 0.35 -10.66 12.46
C TYR A 43 -0.42 -11.93 12.82
N ALA A 44 0.05 -13.08 12.31
CA ALA A 44 -0.55 -14.38 12.58
C ALA A 44 -0.66 -14.68 14.09
N HIS A 45 0.32 -14.24 14.88
CA HIS A 45 0.35 -14.47 16.32
C HIS A 45 -0.86 -13.89 17.07
N TYR A 46 -1.40 -12.75 16.64
CA TYR A 46 -2.52 -12.10 17.34
C TYR A 46 -3.89 -12.46 16.77
N ASN A 47 -3.92 -13.10 15.60
CA ASN A 47 -5.14 -13.48 14.89
C ASN A 47 -6.13 -12.31 14.71
N CYS A 48 -5.61 -11.08 14.59
CA CYS A 48 -6.36 -9.83 14.46
C CYS A 48 -5.44 -8.77 13.84
N PRO A 49 -5.93 -7.95 12.89
CA PRO A 49 -5.20 -6.77 12.44
C PRO A 49 -5.20 -5.70 13.53
N TYR A 50 -4.10 -4.97 13.61
CA TYR A 50 -3.96 -3.77 14.43
C TYR A 50 -3.56 -2.58 13.56
N VAL A 51 -3.95 -1.39 13.97
CA VAL A 51 -3.69 -0.16 13.22
C VAL A 51 -2.87 0.79 14.06
N TRP A 52 -1.83 1.38 13.51
CA TRP A 52 -1.02 2.41 14.15
C TRP A 52 -1.02 3.67 13.32
N VAL A 53 -0.89 4.83 13.97
CA VAL A 53 -0.66 6.10 13.29
C VAL A 53 0.84 6.24 13.04
N ARG A 54 1.23 6.67 11.84
CA ARG A 54 2.63 6.87 11.44
C ARG A 54 2.96 8.33 11.21
N GLU A 55 2.05 9.05 10.56
CA GLU A 55 2.19 10.47 10.28
C GLU A 55 0.85 11.16 10.55
N GLY A 56 0.87 12.45 10.87
CA GLY A 56 -0.35 13.25 11.05
C GLY A 56 -1.02 13.11 12.42
N HIS A 57 -0.29 12.70 13.46
CA HIS A 57 -0.80 12.53 14.83
C HIS A 57 -1.51 13.79 15.36
N SER A 58 -0.97 14.97 15.09
CA SER A 58 -1.57 16.27 15.48
C SER A 58 -2.93 16.53 14.84
N LEU A 59 -3.25 15.89 13.71
CA LEU A 59 -4.53 16.00 13.03
C LEU A 59 -5.62 15.16 13.71
N LEU A 60 -5.22 14.19 14.54
CA LEU A 60 -6.13 13.28 15.24
C LEU A 60 -6.49 13.77 16.65
N GLY A 61 -5.90 14.88 17.08
CA GLY A 61 -6.18 15.57 18.33
C GLY A 61 -5.17 15.33 19.46
N PRO A 62 -5.36 15.97 20.63
CA PRO A 62 -4.36 16.04 21.70
C PRO A 62 -3.95 14.68 22.27
N ALA A 63 -4.82 13.68 22.17
CA ALA A 63 -4.57 12.32 22.65
C ALA A 63 -3.44 11.60 21.88
N PHE A 64 -3.10 12.08 20.68
CA PHE A 64 -2.06 11.49 19.83
C PHE A 64 -0.74 12.29 19.85
N GLU A 65 -0.66 13.37 20.63
CA GLU A 65 0.54 14.24 20.70
C GLU A 65 1.64 13.71 21.63
N HIS A 66 1.34 12.69 22.44
CA HIS A 66 2.28 12.16 23.44
C HIS A 66 3.08 11.01 22.84
N ALA A 67 4.40 10.96 23.11
CA ALA A 67 5.29 9.93 22.55
C ALA A 67 4.81 8.50 22.88
N ASP A 68 4.25 8.29 24.08
CA ASP A 68 3.68 7.00 24.50
C ASP A 68 2.44 6.59 23.67
N ALA A 69 1.76 7.54 23.03
CA ALA A 69 0.60 7.28 22.18
C ALA A 69 0.99 6.83 20.76
N MET A 70 2.24 7.03 20.33
CA MET A 70 2.69 6.69 18.97
C MET A 70 2.87 5.18 18.74
N ASP A 71 3.16 4.42 19.80
CA ASP A 71 3.34 2.97 19.73
C ASP A 71 2.07 2.18 20.10
N VAL A 72 1.00 2.87 20.52
CA VAL A 72 -0.27 2.24 20.89
C VAL A 72 -1.17 2.11 19.66
N PRO A 73 -1.73 0.92 19.39
CA PRO A 73 -2.64 0.77 18.27
C PRO A 73 -3.95 1.53 18.49
N VAL A 74 -4.49 2.09 17.41
CA VAL A 74 -5.78 2.75 17.35
C VAL A 74 -6.87 1.76 17.71
N ARG A 75 -7.78 2.18 18.60
CA ARG A 75 -8.93 1.39 19.00
C ARG A 75 -10.05 1.58 17.99
N LEU A 76 -10.21 0.60 17.10
CA LEU A 76 -11.27 0.56 16.09
C LEU A 76 -12.36 -0.44 16.47
N ASN A 77 -13.61 -0.10 16.21
CA ASN A 77 -14.75 -0.99 16.40
C ASN A 77 -14.62 -2.26 15.55
N THR A 78 -14.12 -2.12 14.32
CA THR A 78 -13.84 -3.24 13.40
C THR A 78 -12.79 -4.20 13.97
N THR A 79 -11.69 -3.68 14.54
CA THR A 79 -10.67 -4.53 15.19
C THR A 79 -11.20 -5.22 16.46
N GLN A 80 -12.08 -4.56 17.23
CA GLN A 80 -12.73 -5.18 18.40
C GLN A 80 -13.75 -6.25 17.99
N ALA A 81 -14.46 -6.04 16.88
CA ALA A 81 -15.45 -6.98 16.35
C ALA A 81 -14.81 -8.19 15.63
N TRP A 82 -13.52 -8.14 15.30
CA TRP A 82 -12.80 -9.16 14.53
C TRP A 82 -12.96 -10.59 15.07
N ARG A 83 -12.99 -10.75 16.40
CA ARG A 83 -13.16 -12.06 17.04
C ARG A 83 -14.62 -12.55 17.09
N ASN A 84 -15.57 -11.65 16.94
CA ASN A 84 -16.99 -11.91 17.14
C ASN A 84 -17.77 -12.06 15.82
N ARG A 85 -17.24 -11.54 14.72
CA ARG A 85 -17.81 -11.67 13.38
C ARG A 85 -16.74 -11.67 12.30
N ALA A 86 -17.10 -12.11 11.10
CA ALA A 86 -16.29 -11.86 9.92
C ALA A 86 -16.25 -10.35 9.67
N VAL A 87 -15.05 -9.78 9.79
CA VAL A 87 -14.75 -8.37 9.47
C VAL A 87 -13.86 -8.37 8.23
N ALA A 88 -14.31 -7.73 7.17
CA ALA A 88 -13.48 -7.55 5.99
C ALA A 88 -12.44 -6.44 6.22
N VAL A 89 -11.27 -6.56 5.60
CA VAL A 89 -10.19 -5.56 5.77
C VAL A 89 -10.63 -4.17 5.31
N TRP A 90 -11.48 -4.08 4.29
CA TRP A 90 -12.00 -2.80 3.81
C TRP A 90 -12.93 -2.12 4.82
N GLU A 91 -13.53 -2.85 5.76
CA GLU A 91 -14.32 -2.24 6.85
C GLU A 91 -13.42 -1.42 7.78
N ILE A 92 -12.21 -1.93 8.05
CA ILE A 92 -11.19 -1.21 8.85
C ILE A 92 -10.78 0.07 8.12
N VAL A 93 -10.57 0.00 6.81
CA VAL A 93 -10.24 1.16 5.98
C VAL A 93 -11.39 2.17 5.98
N ALA A 94 -12.64 1.72 5.82
CA ALA A 94 -13.80 2.59 5.86
C ALA A 94 -13.95 3.30 7.21
N GLU A 95 -13.77 2.58 8.32
CA GLU A 95 -13.82 3.16 9.66
C GLU A 95 -12.75 4.24 9.83
N LEU A 96 -11.52 4.00 9.38
CA LEU A 96 -10.43 4.99 9.43
C LEU A 96 -10.76 6.23 8.62
N VAL A 97 -11.21 6.06 7.36
CA VAL A 97 -11.52 7.19 6.49
C VAL A 97 -12.68 8.01 7.07
N VAL A 98 -13.75 7.37 7.53
CA VAL A 98 -14.90 8.08 8.12
C VAL A 98 -14.54 8.79 9.42
N ALA A 99 -13.71 8.17 10.27
CA ALA A 99 -13.33 8.72 11.56
C ALA A 99 -12.38 9.93 11.46
N TYR A 100 -11.53 9.97 10.43
CA TYR A 100 -10.42 10.92 10.38
C TYR A 100 -10.43 11.87 9.17
N ALA A 101 -11.26 11.63 8.16
CA ALA A 101 -11.50 12.63 7.12
C ALA A 101 -12.47 13.70 7.63
N SER A 102 -12.19 14.96 7.29
CA SER A 102 -13.03 16.11 7.65
C SER A 102 -13.36 16.92 6.40
N PRO A 103 -14.64 17.03 6.00
CA PRO A 103 -15.80 16.36 6.61
C PRO A 103 -15.78 14.84 6.39
N SER A 104 -16.46 14.08 7.26
CA SER A 104 -16.61 12.63 7.09
C SER A 104 -17.30 12.33 5.76
N PRO A 105 -16.69 11.56 4.85
CA PRO A 105 -17.25 11.28 3.55
C PRO A 105 -18.40 10.28 3.65
N SER A 106 -19.39 10.41 2.75
CA SER A 106 -20.43 9.40 2.55
C SER A 106 -19.89 8.14 1.87
N ASN A 107 -18.87 8.30 1.02
CA ASN A 107 -18.17 7.21 0.34
C ASN A 107 -16.69 7.17 0.76
N PRO A 108 -16.27 6.28 1.66
CA PRO A 108 -14.87 6.14 2.04
C PRO A 108 -13.99 5.52 0.92
N PHE A 109 -14.61 5.01 -0.14
CA PHE A 109 -13.94 4.39 -1.29
C PHE A 109 -14.00 5.25 -2.55
N GLU A 110 -14.34 6.54 -2.41
CA GLU A 110 -14.42 7.46 -3.53
C GLU A 110 -13.08 7.52 -4.28
N MET A 111 -13.16 7.31 -5.59
CA MET A 111 -11.97 7.31 -6.43
C MET A 111 -11.68 8.71 -6.98
N ARG A 112 -10.43 9.15 -6.84
CA ARG A 112 -9.96 10.36 -7.53
C ARG A 112 -10.10 10.17 -9.05
N PRO A 113 -10.66 11.15 -9.79
CA PRO A 113 -10.60 11.14 -11.24
C PRO A 113 -9.15 11.01 -11.73
N GLY A 114 -8.90 10.13 -12.70
CA GLY A 114 -7.56 9.90 -13.23
C GLY A 114 -6.73 8.88 -12.46
N ALA A 115 -7.16 8.40 -11.28
CA ALA A 115 -6.35 7.51 -10.44
C ALA A 115 -5.86 6.23 -11.15
N VAL A 116 -6.64 5.73 -12.10
CA VAL A 116 -6.27 4.55 -12.89
C VAL A 116 -5.68 4.96 -14.24
N GLU A 117 -6.18 6.05 -14.82
CA GLU A 117 -5.74 6.59 -16.11
C GLU A 117 -4.29 7.09 -16.10
N ASP A 118 -3.82 7.57 -14.94
CA ASP A 118 -2.46 8.07 -14.73
C ASP A 118 -1.41 6.95 -14.67
N LEU A 119 -1.84 5.69 -14.50
CA LEU A 119 -0.94 4.54 -14.38
C LEU A 119 -0.44 4.03 -15.76
N PRO A 120 0.75 3.40 -15.81
CA PRO A 120 1.18 2.65 -16.99
C PRO A 120 0.12 1.63 -17.42
N LEU A 121 0.01 1.34 -18.72
CA LEU A 121 -1.10 0.54 -19.28
C LEU A 121 -1.36 -0.78 -18.53
N MET A 122 -0.30 -1.54 -18.24
CA MET A 122 -0.41 -2.81 -17.53
C MET A 122 -0.86 -2.65 -16.08
N ASP A 123 -0.32 -1.66 -15.38
CA ASP A 123 -0.70 -1.36 -14.00
C ASP A 123 -2.13 -0.82 -13.93
N ALA A 124 -2.52 0.02 -14.90
CA ALA A 124 -3.88 0.53 -15.04
C ALA A 124 -4.90 -0.59 -15.27
N LEU A 125 -4.56 -1.60 -16.07
CA LEU A 125 -5.42 -2.76 -16.32
C LEU A 125 -5.55 -3.66 -15.09
N LEU A 126 -4.45 -3.92 -14.39
CA LEU A 126 -4.47 -4.69 -13.15
C LEU A 126 -5.24 -3.97 -12.06
N ALA A 127 -4.97 -2.68 -11.87
CA ALA A 127 -5.63 -1.84 -10.89
C ALA A 127 -7.15 -1.74 -11.18
N SER A 128 -7.55 -1.50 -12.43
CA SER A 128 -8.97 -1.46 -12.79
C SER A 128 -9.69 -2.79 -12.56
N ALA A 129 -9.07 -3.92 -12.90
CA ALA A 129 -9.68 -5.23 -12.63
C ALA A 129 -9.86 -5.48 -11.11
N GLY A 130 -8.83 -5.18 -10.32
CA GLY A 130 -8.86 -5.31 -8.86
C GLY A 130 -9.89 -4.39 -8.21
N LEU A 131 -9.92 -3.11 -8.63
CA LEU A 131 -10.88 -2.12 -8.15
C LEU A 131 -12.31 -2.50 -8.54
N ALA A 132 -12.56 -2.96 -9.77
CA ALA A 132 -13.88 -3.42 -10.19
C ALA A 132 -14.36 -4.61 -9.33
N ALA A 133 -13.49 -5.59 -9.07
CA ALA A 133 -13.82 -6.72 -8.22
C ALA A 133 -14.14 -6.28 -6.77
N PHE A 134 -13.32 -5.39 -6.21
CA PHE A 134 -13.50 -4.83 -4.88
C PHE A 134 -14.79 -3.99 -4.75
N LEU A 135 -15.01 -3.03 -5.64
CA LEU A 135 -16.19 -2.16 -5.60
C LEU A 135 -17.47 -2.97 -5.81
N ARG A 136 -17.43 -4.02 -6.64
CA ARG A 136 -18.53 -4.97 -6.76
C ARG A 136 -18.81 -5.69 -5.43
N GLU A 137 -17.78 -6.14 -4.71
CA GLU A 137 -17.93 -6.75 -3.39
C GLU A 137 -18.62 -5.79 -2.40
N VAL A 138 -18.16 -4.55 -2.34
CA VAL A 138 -18.77 -3.51 -1.49
C VAL A 138 -20.22 -3.24 -1.91
N HIS A 139 -20.50 -3.16 -3.20
CA HIS A 139 -21.85 -2.93 -3.72
C HIS A 139 -22.84 -4.05 -3.33
N VAL A 140 -22.41 -5.32 -3.37
CA VAL A 140 -23.29 -6.45 -3.01
C VAL A 140 -23.33 -6.76 -1.52
N SER A 141 -22.43 -6.18 -0.72
CA SER A 141 -22.30 -6.46 0.73
C SER A 141 -23.47 -5.97 1.59
N GLY A 142 -24.38 -5.15 1.04
CA GLY A 142 -25.50 -4.56 1.79
C GLY A 142 -25.07 -3.49 2.80
N THR A 143 -23.83 -2.98 2.70
CA THR A 143 -23.31 -1.90 3.54
C THR A 143 -23.96 -0.55 3.22
N PRO A 144 -23.87 0.44 4.13
CA PRO A 144 -24.29 1.80 3.84
C PRO A 144 -23.60 2.44 2.63
N TYR A 145 -22.42 1.93 2.23
CA TYR A 145 -21.62 2.45 1.12
C TYR A 145 -22.04 1.88 -0.24
N ALA A 146 -22.81 0.78 -0.25
CA ALA A 146 -23.22 0.09 -1.47
C ALA A 146 -23.81 1.00 -2.57
N PRO A 147 -24.74 1.95 -2.30
CA PRO A 147 -25.25 2.83 -3.35
C PRO A 147 -24.24 3.89 -3.80
N HIS A 148 -23.25 4.22 -2.96
CA HIS A 148 -22.30 5.28 -3.26
C HIS A 148 -21.13 4.82 -4.14
N VAL A 149 -20.81 3.53 -4.13
CA VAL A 149 -19.72 2.96 -4.94
C VAL A 149 -20.11 2.62 -6.38
N GLU A 150 -21.41 2.58 -6.69
CA GLU A 150 -21.91 2.20 -8.02
C GLU A 150 -21.37 3.08 -9.15
N PRO A 151 -21.36 4.44 -9.04
CA PRO A 151 -20.83 5.29 -10.11
C PRO A 151 -19.34 5.03 -10.39
N ASP A 152 -18.55 4.78 -9.34
CA ASP A 152 -17.12 4.47 -9.46
C ASP A 152 -16.92 3.07 -10.06
N LEU A 153 -17.73 2.08 -9.68
CA LEU A 153 -17.71 0.74 -10.27
C LEU A 153 -17.96 0.79 -11.79
N LEU A 154 -19.01 1.50 -12.23
CA LEU A 154 -19.33 1.64 -13.65
C LEU A 154 -18.20 2.33 -14.42
N ARG A 155 -17.61 3.39 -13.84
CA ARG A 155 -16.48 4.10 -14.44
C ARG A 155 -15.27 3.19 -14.62
N VAL A 156 -14.92 2.41 -13.61
CA VAL A 156 -13.76 1.49 -13.66
C VAL A 156 -14.00 0.36 -14.67
N LEU A 157 -15.22 -0.18 -14.74
CA LEU A 157 -15.57 -1.21 -15.72
C LEU A 157 -15.49 -0.68 -17.15
N ASP A 158 -16.03 0.51 -17.42
CA ASP A 158 -15.96 1.16 -18.73
C ASP A 158 -14.50 1.39 -19.15
N PHE A 159 -13.69 1.94 -18.25
CA PHE A 159 -12.26 2.12 -18.48
C PHE A 159 -11.57 0.77 -18.80
N HIS A 160 -11.80 -0.25 -17.98
CA HIS A 160 -11.16 -1.56 -18.12
C HIS A 160 -11.47 -2.19 -19.49
N PHE A 161 -12.75 -2.31 -19.83
CA PHE A 161 -13.17 -2.96 -21.08
C PHE A 161 -12.86 -2.13 -22.33
N THR A 162 -12.71 -0.81 -22.20
CA THR A 162 -12.25 0.06 -23.31
C THR A 162 -10.74 -0.05 -23.55
N ARG A 163 -9.95 -0.31 -22.50
CA ARG A 163 -8.48 -0.35 -22.58
C ARG A 163 -7.93 -1.76 -22.83
N LEU A 164 -8.57 -2.80 -22.31
CA LEU A 164 -8.10 -4.18 -22.40
C LEU A 164 -7.83 -4.63 -23.85
N PRO A 165 -8.69 -4.36 -24.85
CA PRO A 165 -8.42 -4.75 -26.24
C PRO A 165 -7.17 -4.09 -26.82
N LYS A 166 -6.84 -2.87 -26.36
CA LYS A 166 -5.67 -2.12 -26.83
C LYS A 166 -4.35 -2.68 -26.29
N ALA A 167 -4.40 -3.33 -25.13
CA ALA A 167 -3.26 -4.01 -24.53
C ALA A 167 -3.10 -5.46 -24.99
N ALA A 168 -4.11 -6.05 -25.65
CA ALA A 168 -4.06 -7.43 -26.12
C ALA A 168 -2.81 -7.76 -26.98
N PRO A 169 -2.32 -6.87 -27.87
CA PRO A 169 -1.07 -7.13 -28.60
C PRO A 169 0.16 -7.19 -27.69
N GLU A 170 0.22 -6.35 -26.66
CA GLU A 170 1.34 -6.30 -25.70
C GLU A 170 1.31 -7.52 -24.78
N LEU A 171 0.12 -7.97 -24.36
CA LEU A 171 -0.10 -9.21 -23.60
C LEU A 171 0.23 -10.48 -24.41
N ALA A 172 -0.03 -10.46 -25.72
CA ALA A 172 0.26 -11.58 -26.61
C ALA A 172 1.74 -11.67 -27.00
N SER A 173 2.52 -10.61 -26.74
CA SER A 173 3.95 -10.59 -26.98
C SER A 173 4.66 -11.24 -25.79
N PRO A 174 5.26 -12.44 -25.91
CA PRO A 174 6.14 -12.92 -24.86
C PRO A 174 7.28 -11.91 -24.71
N SER A 175 7.47 -11.41 -23.50
CA SER A 175 8.54 -10.47 -23.16
C SER A 175 9.89 -11.06 -23.54
N SER A 176 10.35 -10.74 -24.76
CA SER A 176 11.70 -11.00 -25.21
C SER A 176 12.62 -9.92 -24.64
N SER A 177 12.89 -9.99 -23.34
CA SER A 177 13.98 -9.26 -22.70
C SER A 177 14.87 -10.25 -21.95
N ARG A 178 15.89 -10.72 -22.67
CA ARG A 178 17.31 -10.35 -22.48
C ARG A 178 17.85 -10.76 -21.11
N MET A 179 18.25 -12.03 -21.03
CA MET A 179 19.44 -12.37 -20.26
C MET A 179 20.60 -11.49 -20.78
N PRO A 180 21.35 -10.78 -19.93
CA PRO A 180 22.63 -10.23 -20.36
C PRO A 180 23.51 -11.41 -20.76
N SER A 181 23.94 -11.43 -22.02
CA SER A 181 24.97 -12.34 -22.50
C SER A 181 26.19 -12.18 -21.58
N VAL A 182 26.51 -13.22 -20.81
CA VAL A 182 27.77 -13.33 -20.10
C VAL A 182 28.87 -13.10 -21.13
N GLY A 183 29.67 -12.07 -20.88
CA GLY A 183 30.72 -11.60 -21.77
C GLY A 183 31.67 -12.73 -22.16
N SER A 184 31.99 -12.73 -23.45
CA SER A 184 33.08 -13.48 -24.07
C SER A 184 34.30 -13.55 -23.15
N VAL A 185 34.70 -14.78 -22.81
CA VAL A 185 35.98 -15.09 -22.15
C VAL A 185 37.10 -14.45 -22.96
N GLY A 186 37.87 -13.57 -22.32
CA GLY A 186 39.05 -12.96 -22.90
C GLY A 186 40.04 -14.04 -23.31
N SER A 187 40.36 -14.08 -24.59
CA SER A 187 41.46 -14.83 -25.17
C SER A 187 42.77 -14.38 -24.52
N PHE A 188 43.36 -15.24 -23.68
CA PHE A 188 44.75 -15.12 -23.24
C PHE A 188 45.64 -15.31 -24.47
N SER A 189 46.24 -14.22 -24.95
CA SER A 189 47.35 -14.31 -25.91
C SER A 189 48.65 -14.50 -25.12
N ASP A 190 49.20 -15.70 -25.27
CA ASP A 190 50.54 -16.09 -24.85
C ASP A 190 51.61 -15.11 -25.37
N SER A 191 52.57 -14.80 -24.49
CA SER A 191 53.91 -14.37 -24.92
C SER A 191 54.96 -15.08 -24.06
N PRO A 192 56.06 -15.56 -24.68
CA PRO A 192 56.85 -16.64 -24.12
C PRO A 192 58.03 -16.12 -23.29
N ALA A 193 58.20 -16.64 -22.08
CA ALA A 193 59.41 -16.46 -21.28
C ALA A 193 60.20 -17.78 -21.21
N SER A 194 61.44 -17.69 -21.69
CA SER A 194 62.39 -18.75 -21.98
C SER A 194 62.98 -19.42 -20.72
N LEU A 195 63.02 -20.75 -20.76
CA LEU A 195 64.05 -21.68 -20.26
C LEU A 195 64.84 -21.32 -18.98
N ARG A 196 64.60 -22.06 -17.90
CA ARG A 196 65.67 -22.59 -17.03
C ARG A 196 65.38 -24.03 -16.59
N THR A 197 66.40 -24.85 -16.79
CA THR A 197 66.52 -26.31 -16.65
C THR A 197 66.44 -26.80 -15.19
N PRO A 198 66.08 -28.09 -14.97
CA PRO A 198 66.14 -28.71 -13.65
C PRO A 198 67.49 -29.38 -13.42
N ARG A 199 68.01 -29.35 -12.19
CA ARG A 199 68.89 -30.41 -11.70
C ARG A 199 68.94 -30.45 -10.16
N ARG A 200 68.42 -31.57 -9.67
CA ARG A 200 68.60 -32.26 -8.37
C ARG A 200 68.13 -31.57 -7.10
#